data_AF-A0AAD8J7X2-F1
#
_entry.id   AF-A0AAD8J7X2-F1
#
_cell.length_a   1.000
_cell.length_b   1.000
_cell.length_c   1.000
_cell.angle_alpha   90.00
_cell.angle_beta   90.00
_cell.angle_gamma   90.00
#
_symmetry.space_group_name_H-M   'P 1'
#
loop_
_entity.id
_entity.type
_entity.pdbx_description
1 polymer ?
#
loop_
_entity_poly.entity_id
_entity_poly.type
_entity_poly.pdbx_seq_one_letter_code
_entity_poly.pdbx_strand_id
1 'polypeptide(L)'
;MWTLWLNRNQIVFNNSKVSLEEVVKLVKVRSREWALARNIILEDAVLWLESNPTGVVTRSRDLKVEKLFKCDCELIVKSGIGGIIKNTEGFTKLIFFGPSAVTVFDSELRAFEELLEIISSDFRKDVRVMCYTDYSDLIISLAKLKDLRGSNIFSESKVLDFFLAANLLVKKIDRIFLQEAYSWAKQGSMRASLLVNRLFSFFSGLGDLNRSLGIGNPKENRKRMEMVNVNATWEMPMRGAVKINVHGFFSENQLENGNRSGIGVVVRNNRGTILRMLGGSLGIDERGNNELYAFLEGLKRAYVEDYPEVILETDHVNTYWE
;
A
#
# COMPACT_ATOMS: atom_id res chain seq x y z
N MET A 1 24.22 10.43 7.41
CA MET A 1 24.56 10.52 8.85
C MET A 1 25.70 9.58 9.27
N TRP A 2 25.65 8.28 8.97
CA TRP A 2 26.67 7.31 9.44
C TRP A 2 28.13 7.69 9.09
N THR A 3 28.38 8.22 7.89
CA THR A 3 29.71 8.66 7.46
C THR A 3 30.26 9.84 8.26
N LEU A 4 29.40 10.77 8.67
CA LEU A 4 29.79 11.91 9.51
C LEU A 4 30.12 11.44 10.92
N TRP A 5 29.33 10.52 11.46
CA TRP A 5 29.57 9.92 12.77
C TRP A 5 30.91 9.16 12.82
N LEU A 6 31.20 8.33 11.81
CA LEU A 6 32.49 7.63 11.73
C LEU A 6 33.68 8.58 11.62
N ASN A 7 33.57 9.65 10.82
CA ASN A 7 34.64 10.65 10.71
C ASN A 7 34.86 11.41 12.03
N ARG A 8 33.79 11.80 12.72
CA ARG A 8 33.89 12.39 14.06
C ARG A 8 34.65 11.46 15.01
N ASN A 9 34.34 10.16 15.00
CA ASN A 9 35.01 9.19 15.87
C ASN A 9 36.51 9.05 15.52
N GLN A 10 36.87 9.09 14.24
CA GLN A 10 38.28 9.09 13.83
C GLN A 10 39.05 10.32 14.37
N ILE A 11 38.40 11.48 14.38
CA ILE A 11 38.98 12.71 14.95
C ILE A 11 39.12 12.58 16.47
N VAL A 12 38.06 12.15 17.16
CA VAL A 12 38.01 12.11 18.64
C VAL A 12 38.93 11.04 19.22
N PHE A 13 38.90 9.82 18.67
CA PHE A 13 39.57 8.66 19.28
C PHE A 13 40.95 8.39 18.70
N ASN A 14 41.19 8.76 17.43
CA ASN A 14 42.42 8.42 16.73
C ASN A 14 43.26 9.65 16.34
N ASN A 15 42.80 10.86 16.68
CA ASN A 15 43.42 12.14 16.29
C ASN A 15 43.72 12.24 14.78
N SER A 16 42.94 11.52 13.96
CA SER A 16 43.12 11.47 12.51
C SER A 16 42.33 12.61 11.88
N LYS A 17 43.03 13.49 11.15
CA LYS A 17 42.39 14.55 10.35
C LYS A 17 42.08 13.99 8.97
N VAL A 18 40.79 13.81 8.69
CA VAL A 18 40.28 13.46 7.35
C VAL A 18 39.89 14.76 6.64
N SER A 19 40.29 14.92 5.39
CA SER A 19 39.95 16.15 4.65
C SER A 19 38.45 16.19 4.33
N LEU A 20 37.87 17.38 4.19
CA LEU A 20 36.46 17.52 3.80
C LEU A 20 36.17 16.82 2.46
N GLU A 21 37.12 16.88 1.53
CA GLU A 21 37.04 16.24 0.21
C GLU A 21 36.92 14.72 0.33
N GLU A 22 37.72 14.10 1.21
CA GLU A 22 37.64 12.66 1.49
C GLU A 22 36.30 12.28 2.13
N VAL A 23 35.79 13.11 3.05
CA VAL A 23 34.47 12.88 3.67
C VAL A 23 33.36 12.94 2.62
N VAL A 24 33.38 13.94 1.74
CA VAL A 24 32.39 14.10 0.67
C VAL A 24 32.47 12.92 -0.31
N LYS A 25 33.68 12.50 -0.70
CA LYS A 25 33.90 11.33 -1.56
C LYS A 25 33.32 10.06 -0.92
N LEU A 26 33.55 9.86 0.38
CA LEU A 26 33.05 8.70 1.11
C LEU A 26 31.51 8.72 1.26
N VAL A 27 30.91 9.90 1.44
CA VAL A 27 29.45 10.06 1.44
C VAL A 27 28.86 9.68 0.07
N LYS A 28 29.44 10.19 -1.03
CA LYS A 28 28.99 9.86 -2.39
C LYS A 28 29.02 8.36 -2.67
N VAL A 29 30.15 7.71 -2.37
CA VAL A 29 30.30 6.26 -2.54
C VAL A 29 29.24 5.50 -1.74
N ARG A 30 29.07 5.82 -0.45
CA ARG A 30 28.08 5.09 0.38
C ARG A 30 26.63 5.34 -0.02
N SER A 31 26.29 6.57 -0.42
CA SER A 31 24.95 6.88 -0.94
C SER A 31 24.66 6.09 -2.21
N ARG A 32 25.66 5.93 -3.09
CA ARG A 32 25.57 5.10 -4.29
C ARG A 32 25.36 3.62 -3.95
N GLU A 33 26.23 3.03 -3.12
CA GLU A 33 26.12 1.62 -2.73
C GLU A 33 24.79 1.33 -2.03
N TRP A 34 24.32 2.24 -1.17
CA TRP A 34 23.01 2.13 -0.53
C TRP A 34 21.87 2.20 -1.53
N ALA A 35 21.93 3.12 -2.50
CA ALA A 35 20.90 3.24 -3.53
C ALA A 35 20.85 2.01 -4.45
N LEU A 36 21.99 1.38 -4.75
CA LEU A 36 22.06 0.11 -5.48
C LEU A 36 21.49 -1.04 -4.65
N ALA A 37 21.93 -1.19 -3.40
CA ALA A 37 21.49 -2.27 -2.51
C ALA A 37 19.99 -2.21 -2.22
N ARG A 38 19.41 -1.01 -2.20
CA ARG A 38 17.96 -0.80 -2.06
C ARG A 38 17.20 -0.88 -3.38
N ASN A 39 17.88 -1.16 -4.48
CA ASN A 39 17.32 -1.13 -5.82
C ASN A 39 16.53 0.17 -6.04
N ILE A 40 17.10 1.32 -5.67
CA ILE A 40 16.55 2.66 -5.97
C ILE A 40 17.04 3.08 -7.36
N ILE A 41 18.34 2.95 -7.61
CA ILE A 41 18.94 3.20 -8.93
C ILE A 41 19.26 1.88 -9.65
N LEU A 42 19.48 1.92 -10.96
CA LEU A 42 19.97 0.79 -11.74
C LEU A 42 21.50 0.82 -11.83
N GLU A 43 22.11 -0.35 -12.05
CA GLU A 43 23.57 -0.53 -12.08
C GLU A 43 24.22 0.21 -13.26
N ASP A 44 23.57 0.26 -14.41
CA ASP A 44 23.98 1.02 -15.59
C ASP A 44 23.87 2.55 -15.41
N ALA A 45 23.01 3.00 -14.50
CA ALA A 45 22.80 4.42 -14.21
C ALA A 45 23.80 5.00 -13.20
N VAL A 46 24.70 4.18 -12.64
CA VAL A 46 25.67 4.57 -11.62
C VAL A 46 26.58 5.71 -12.07
N LEU A 47 27.09 5.64 -13.30
CA LEU A 47 28.02 6.64 -13.84
C LEU A 47 27.40 8.05 -13.93
N TRP A 48 26.08 8.11 -14.03
CA TRP A 48 25.33 9.36 -14.16
C TRP A 48 24.95 9.98 -12.80
N LEU A 49 25.07 9.23 -11.71
CA LEU A 49 24.63 9.66 -10.38
C LEU A 49 25.40 10.91 -9.90
N GLU A 50 26.66 11.05 -10.31
CA GLU A 50 27.48 12.19 -9.93
C GLU A 50 27.10 13.48 -10.66
N SER A 51 26.61 13.39 -11.89
CA SER A 51 26.27 14.54 -12.73
C SER A 51 24.79 14.92 -12.65
N ASN A 52 23.89 13.96 -12.47
CA ASN A 52 22.45 14.19 -12.42
C ASN A 52 21.74 13.16 -11.52
N PRO A 53 21.85 13.26 -10.18
CA PRO A 53 21.28 12.28 -9.27
C PRO A 53 19.76 12.19 -9.37
N THR A 54 19.07 13.32 -9.52
CA THR A 54 17.61 13.36 -9.67
C THR A 54 17.16 12.63 -10.93
N GLY A 55 17.80 12.92 -12.08
CA GLY A 55 17.50 12.26 -13.34
C GLY A 55 17.75 10.75 -13.29
N VAL A 56 18.82 10.32 -12.62
CA VAL A 56 19.12 8.89 -12.43
C VAL A 56 18.06 8.19 -11.58
N VAL A 57 17.61 8.79 -10.49
CA VAL A 57 16.55 8.22 -9.64
C VAL A 57 15.23 8.14 -10.40
N THR A 58 14.83 9.23 -11.08
CA THR A 58 13.60 9.27 -11.89
C THR A 58 13.64 8.23 -13.00
N ARG A 59 14.70 8.20 -13.81
CA ARG A 59 14.85 7.23 -14.91
C ARG A 59 14.92 5.79 -14.41
N SER A 60 15.61 5.53 -13.30
CA SER A 60 15.67 4.18 -12.72
C SER A 60 14.30 3.70 -12.25
N ARG A 61 13.49 4.59 -11.66
CA ARG A 61 12.10 4.31 -11.31
C ARG A 61 11.29 4.02 -12.57
N ASP A 62 11.36 4.88 -13.57
CA ASP A 62 10.55 4.75 -14.79
C ASP A 62 10.91 3.46 -15.56
N LEU A 63 12.19 3.10 -15.66
CA LEU A 63 12.63 1.83 -16.27
C LEU A 63 12.20 0.60 -15.46
N LYS A 64 12.12 0.69 -14.14
CA LYS A 64 11.58 -0.41 -13.31
C LYS A 64 10.10 -0.59 -13.55
N VAL A 65 9.37 0.52 -13.63
CA VAL A 65 7.96 0.54 -14.00
C VAL A 65 7.79 -0.06 -15.40
N GLU A 66 8.60 0.36 -16.38
CA GLU A 66 8.58 -0.19 -17.74
C GLU A 66 8.90 -1.69 -17.77
N LYS A 67 9.89 -2.18 -17.00
CA LYS A 67 10.21 -3.60 -16.90
C LYS A 67 9.08 -4.43 -16.29
N LEU A 68 8.34 -3.87 -15.33
CA LEU A 68 7.13 -4.52 -14.80
C LEU A 68 6.05 -4.65 -15.89
N PHE A 69 5.99 -3.71 -16.84
CA PHE A 69 5.02 -3.71 -17.93
C PHE A 69 5.48 -4.42 -19.22
N LYS A 70 6.78 -4.59 -19.43
CA LYS A 70 7.37 -5.39 -20.53
C LYS A 70 7.36 -6.89 -20.26
N CYS A 71 6.93 -7.30 -19.08
CA CYS A 71 6.58 -8.68 -18.86
C CYS A 71 5.29 -8.94 -19.66
N ASP A 72 5.35 -9.74 -20.72
CA ASP A 72 4.20 -10.22 -21.53
C ASP A 72 3.23 -11.10 -20.72
N CYS A 73 3.04 -10.81 -19.44
CA CYS A 73 1.85 -11.22 -18.74
C CYS A 73 0.74 -10.26 -19.17
N GLU A 74 -0.14 -10.72 -20.07
CA GLU A 74 -1.52 -10.23 -20.05
C GLU A 74 -1.98 -10.29 -18.60
N LEU A 75 -2.01 -9.14 -17.94
CA LEU A 75 -2.30 -9.01 -16.51
C LEU A 75 -3.81 -9.16 -16.34
N ILE A 76 -4.32 -10.32 -16.74
CA ILE A 76 -5.68 -10.76 -16.45
C ILE A 76 -5.64 -11.09 -14.97
N VAL A 77 -5.90 -10.08 -14.13
CA VAL A 77 -6.09 -10.33 -12.71
C VAL A 77 -7.40 -11.09 -12.55
N LYS A 78 -7.30 -12.42 -12.57
CA LYS A 78 -8.46 -13.33 -12.50
C LYS A 78 -8.93 -13.56 -11.08
N SER A 79 -8.13 -13.21 -10.06
CA SER A 79 -8.41 -13.57 -8.68
C SER A 79 -8.01 -12.48 -7.68
N GLY A 80 -8.45 -12.63 -6.44
CA GLY A 80 -8.08 -11.78 -5.32
C GLY A 80 -7.90 -12.64 -4.09
N ILE A 81 -7.01 -12.22 -3.20
CA ILE A 81 -6.84 -12.84 -1.88
C ILE A 81 -7.64 -12.07 -0.85
N GLY A 82 -8.12 -12.74 0.19
CA GLY A 82 -8.83 -12.11 1.29
C GLY A 82 -8.94 -13.00 2.51
N GLY A 83 -8.93 -12.39 3.69
CA GLY A 83 -9.10 -13.10 4.95
C GLY A 83 -9.36 -12.18 6.13
N ILE A 84 -9.83 -12.79 7.22
CA ILE A 84 -10.20 -12.10 8.46
C ILE A 84 -9.58 -12.84 9.63
N ILE A 85 -8.95 -12.10 10.53
CA ILE A 85 -8.44 -12.61 11.80
C ILE A 85 -9.36 -12.12 12.90
N LYS A 86 -9.96 -13.06 13.64
CA LYS A 86 -10.84 -12.79 14.79
C LYS A 86 -10.18 -13.27 16.08
N ASN A 87 -10.44 -12.61 17.20
CA ASN A 87 -10.06 -13.09 18.52
C ASN A 87 -10.98 -14.25 18.98
N THR A 88 -10.72 -14.79 20.17
CA THR A 88 -11.52 -15.89 20.75
C THR A 88 -12.97 -15.53 21.07
N GLU A 89 -13.28 -14.23 21.17
CA GLU A 89 -14.63 -13.71 21.41
C GLU A 89 -15.39 -13.45 20.10
N GLY A 90 -14.74 -13.66 18.94
CA GLY A 90 -15.31 -13.41 17.62
C GLY A 90 -15.15 -11.98 17.11
N PHE A 91 -14.48 -11.09 17.84
CA PHE A 91 -14.19 -9.73 17.37
C PHE A 91 -13.10 -9.74 16.30
N THR A 92 -13.36 -9.05 15.19
CA THR A 92 -12.37 -8.85 14.12
C THR A 92 -11.20 -8.01 14.64
N LYS A 93 -9.99 -8.53 14.47
CA LYS A 93 -8.73 -7.85 14.78
C LYS A 93 -8.03 -7.32 13.54
N LEU A 94 -8.14 -8.04 12.42
CA LEU A 94 -7.49 -7.67 11.18
C LEU A 94 -8.27 -8.22 9.99
N ILE A 95 -8.30 -7.42 8.92
CA ILE A 95 -8.81 -7.82 7.60
C ILE A 95 -7.68 -7.58 6.61
N PHE A 96 -7.40 -8.56 5.77
CA PHE A 96 -6.45 -8.43 4.67
C PHE A 96 -7.12 -8.83 3.37
N PHE A 97 -6.78 -8.12 2.29
CA PHE A 97 -7.20 -8.46 0.94
C PHE A 97 -6.35 -7.74 -0.10
N GLY A 98 -6.24 -8.33 -1.28
CA GLY A 98 -5.42 -7.79 -2.35
C GLY A 98 -5.68 -8.43 -3.70
N PRO A 99 -5.22 -7.79 -4.78
CA PRO A 99 -5.24 -8.39 -6.11
C PRO A 99 -4.31 -9.60 -6.16
N SER A 100 -4.66 -10.62 -6.95
CA SER A 100 -3.83 -11.80 -7.13
C SER A 100 -3.74 -12.13 -8.62
N ALA A 101 -2.54 -12.08 -9.17
CA ALA A 101 -2.30 -12.33 -10.61
C ALA A 101 -2.29 -13.81 -10.98
N VAL A 102 -2.59 -14.70 -10.04
CA VAL A 102 -2.50 -16.15 -10.20
C VAL A 102 -3.89 -16.78 -10.36
N THR A 103 -3.94 -18.09 -10.60
CA THR A 103 -5.20 -18.83 -10.72
C THR A 103 -6.00 -18.79 -9.41
N VAL A 104 -7.28 -19.17 -9.44
CA VAL A 104 -8.10 -19.23 -8.22
C VAL A 104 -7.46 -20.16 -7.17
N PHE A 105 -6.92 -21.30 -7.58
CA PHE A 105 -6.24 -22.24 -6.68
C PHE A 105 -4.98 -21.63 -6.05
N ASP A 106 -4.17 -20.97 -6.86
CA ASP A 106 -2.96 -20.30 -6.37
C ASP A 106 -3.30 -19.10 -5.48
N SER A 107 -4.46 -18.46 -5.68
CA SER A 107 -4.93 -17.35 -4.85
C SER A 107 -5.29 -17.79 -3.44
N GLU A 108 -5.80 -19.01 -3.26
CA GLU A 108 -6.07 -19.56 -1.93
C GLU A 108 -4.77 -19.87 -1.18
N LEU A 109 -3.79 -20.46 -1.88
CA LEU A 109 -2.46 -20.68 -1.31
C LEU A 109 -1.80 -19.34 -0.95
N ARG A 110 -1.89 -18.34 -1.83
CA ARG A 110 -1.33 -17.02 -1.60
C ARG A 110 -2.00 -16.29 -0.44
N ALA A 111 -3.33 -16.41 -0.28
CA ALA A 111 -4.05 -15.88 0.86
C ALA A 111 -3.58 -16.53 2.18
N PHE A 112 -3.26 -17.82 2.13
CA PHE A 112 -2.70 -18.53 3.27
C PHE A 112 -1.26 -18.08 3.58
N GLU A 113 -0.40 -17.92 2.58
CA GLU A 113 0.96 -17.38 2.77
C GLU A 113 0.95 -15.98 3.41
N GLU A 114 0.08 -15.09 2.91
CA GLU A 114 -0.10 -13.74 3.45
C GLU A 114 -0.55 -13.79 4.92
N LEU A 115 -1.47 -14.70 5.26
CA LEU A 115 -1.88 -14.93 6.63
C LEU A 115 -0.70 -15.37 7.52
N LEU A 116 0.17 -16.26 7.03
CA LEU A 116 1.34 -16.68 7.79
C LEU A 116 2.33 -15.52 8.00
N GLU A 117 2.54 -14.70 6.98
CA GLU A 117 3.39 -13.50 7.07
C GLU A 117 2.87 -12.55 8.15
N ILE A 118 1.57 -12.23 8.12
CA ILE A 118 0.90 -11.39 9.14
C ILE A 118 1.04 -11.99 10.54
N ILE A 119 0.81 -13.30 10.70
CA ILE A 119 0.94 -13.93 12.02
C ILE A 119 2.40 -13.87 12.49
N SER A 120 3.35 -14.06 11.58
CA SER A 120 4.77 -14.07 11.90
C SER A 120 5.33 -12.70 12.31
N SER A 121 4.79 -11.62 11.75
CA SER A 121 5.22 -10.25 12.07
C SER A 121 4.56 -9.72 13.35
N ASP A 122 3.27 -10.01 13.54
CA ASP A 122 2.45 -9.26 14.49
C ASP A 122 2.10 -10.05 15.75
N PHE A 123 2.20 -11.39 15.74
CA PHE A 123 1.74 -12.23 16.84
C PHE A 123 2.90 -12.88 17.60
N ARG A 124 2.77 -12.92 18.93
CA ARG A 124 3.74 -13.57 19.80
C ARG A 124 3.74 -15.09 19.55
N LYS A 125 4.91 -15.72 19.68
CA LYS A 125 5.13 -17.17 19.43
C LYS A 125 4.28 -18.10 20.32
N ASP A 126 3.73 -17.59 21.41
CA ASP A 126 2.86 -18.33 22.34
C ASP A 126 1.38 -18.35 21.92
N VAL A 127 1.00 -17.58 20.90
CA VAL A 127 -0.39 -17.52 20.43
C VAL A 127 -0.74 -18.79 19.63
N ARG A 128 -1.83 -19.46 20.03
CA ARG A 128 -2.44 -20.54 19.25
C ARG A 128 -3.35 -19.94 18.20
N VAL A 129 -3.10 -20.26 16.94
CA VAL A 129 -3.90 -19.77 15.82
C VAL A 129 -4.72 -20.91 15.24
N MET A 130 -6.00 -20.67 15.00
CA MET A 130 -6.87 -21.59 14.29
C MET A 130 -7.28 -20.97 12.96
N CYS A 131 -6.76 -21.53 11.87
CA CYS A 131 -7.08 -21.12 10.50
C CYS A 131 -8.21 -22.00 9.96
N TYR A 132 -9.18 -21.37 9.31
CA TYR A 132 -10.29 -22.03 8.66
C TYR A 132 -10.25 -21.78 7.15
N THR A 133 -10.43 -22.83 6.36
CA THR A 133 -10.42 -22.77 4.89
C THR A 133 -11.38 -23.82 4.33
N ASP A 134 -11.93 -23.62 3.13
CA ASP A 134 -12.66 -24.67 2.40
C ASP A 134 -11.78 -25.37 1.34
N TYR A 135 -10.52 -24.94 1.18
CA TYR A 135 -9.60 -25.48 0.18
C TYR A 135 -9.02 -26.83 0.60
N SER A 136 -9.52 -27.90 -0.03
CA SER A 136 -9.17 -29.28 0.31
C SER A 136 -7.70 -29.61 0.06
N ASP A 137 -7.13 -29.11 -1.04
CA ASP A 137 -5.78 -29.48 -1.45
C ASP A 137 -4.72 -28.86 -0.53
N LEU A 138 -4.99 -27.67 0.01
CA LEU A 138 -4.17 -27.08 1.06
C LEU A 138 -4.17 -27.94 2.32
N ILE A 139 -5.34 -28.43 2.76
CA ILE A 139 -5.44 -29.30 3.93
C ILE A 139 -4.66 -30.61 3.70
N ILE A 140 -4.80 -31.23 2.53
CA ILE A 140 -4.09 -32.46 2.17
C ILE A 140 -2.57 -32.20 2.15
N SER A 141 -2.14 -31.07 1.56
CA SER A 141 -0.73 -30.69 1.50
C SER A 141 -0.15 -30.46 2.90
N LEU A 142 -0.88 -29.76 3.77
CA LEU A 142 -0.46 -29.54 5.16
C LEU A 142 -0.45 -30.83 5.99
N ALA A 143 -1.39 -31.76 5.74
CA ALA A 143 -1.39 -33.07 6.39
C ALA A 143 -0.16 -33.89 5.99
N LYS A 144 0.16 -33.95 4.70
CA LYS A 144 1.39 -34.60 4.20
C LYS A 144 2.63 -33.98 4.84
N LEU A 145 2.68 -32.65 4.98
CA LEU A 145 3.80 -31.96 5.63
C LEU A 145 3.92 -32.30 7.12
N LYS A 146 2.80 -32.52 7.83
CA LYS A 146 2.83 -32.97 9.24
C LYS A 146 3.40 -34.37 9.38
N ASP A 147 3.06 -35.29 8.47
CA ASP A 147 3.58 -36.66 8.48
C ASP A 147 5.08 -36.70 8.16
N LEU A 148 5.57 -35.71 7.41
CA LEU A 148 6.98 -35.55 7.05
C LEU A 148 7.86 -34.91 8.16
N ARG A 149 7.35 -34.72 9.38
CA ARG A 149 8.05 -34.12 10.56
C ARG A 149 9.33 -34.85 11.03
N GLY A 150 9.83 -35.83 10.29
CA GLY A 150 11.14 -36.47 10.51
C GLY A 150 12.04 -36.56 9.26
N SER A 151 11.65 -35.95 8.14
CA SER A 151 12.40 -36.02 6.89
C SER A 151 13.15 -34.72 6.60
N ASN A 152 14.46 -34.81 6.34
CA ASN A 152 15.35 -33.67 6.04
C ASN A 152 15.11 -33.02 4.65
N ILE A 153 13.96 -33.24 4.01
CA ILE A 153 13.78 -32.97 2.57
C ILE A 153 13.33 -31.52 2.29
N PHE A 154 12.88 -30.75 3.28
CA PHE A 154 12.40 -29.37 3.08
C PHE A 154 13.20 -28.36 3.91
N SER A 155 14.39 -27.99 3.45
CA SER A 155 15.27 -27.02 4.12
C SER A 155 15.07 -25.56 3.71
N GLU A 156 14.15 -25.23 2.79
CA GLU A 156 14.11 -23.88 2.19
C GLU A 156 12.76 -23.15 2.26
N SER A 157 11.70 -23.79 2.78
CA SER A 157 10.39 -23.13 2.86
C SER A 157 10.20 -22.45 4.21
N LYS A 158 10.31 -21.11 4.25
CA LYS A 158 9.96 -20.27 5.42
C LYS A 158 8.54 -20.55 5.94
N VAL A 159 7.64 -20.97 5.06
CA VAL A 159 6.26 -21.38 5.38
C VAL A 159 6.26 -22.60 6.30
N LEU A 160 7.14 -23.58 6.06
CA LEU A 160 7.23 -24.79 6.86
C LEU A 160 7.78 -24.50 8.25
N ASP A 161 8.86 -23.72 8.34
CA ASP A 161 9.44 -23.30 9.63
C ASP A 161 8.41 -22.55 10.47
N PHE A 162 7.65 -21.66 9.83
CA PHE A 162 6.58 -20.95 10.51
C PHE A 162 5.43 -21.87 10.92
N PHE A 163 5.00 -22.78 10.06
CA PHE A 163 3.95 -23.75 10.38
C PHE A 163 4.34 -24.69 11.52
N LEU A 164 5.63 -25.02 11.65
CA LEU A 164 6.16 -25.84 12.71
C LEU A 164 6.37 -25.05 14.02
N ALA A 165 6.76 -23.79 13.93
CA ALA A 165 7.00 -22.92 15.08
C ALA A 165 5.73 -22.27 15.65
N ALA A 166 4.76 -21.96 14.80
CA ALA A 166 3.47 -21.43 15.19
C ALA A 166 2.58 -22.60 15.64
N ASN A 167 1.88 -22.43 16.77
CA ASN A 167 0.82 -23.35 17.17
C ASN A 167 -0.43 -23.16 16.28
N LEU A 168 -0.26 -23.42 14.98
CA LEU A 168 -1.27 -23.23 13.94
C LEU A 168 -2.04 -24.53 13.71
N LEU A 169 -3.36 -24.46 13.89
CA LEU A 169 -4.30 -25.51 13.56
C LEU A 169 -5.11 -25.08 12.35
N VAL A 170 -5.03 -25.83 11.26
CA VAL A 170 -5.84 -25.55 10.06
C VAL A 170 -7.00 -26.54 10.02
N LYS A 171 -8.23 -26.04 9.86
CA LYS A 171 -9.45 -26.83 9.76
C LYS A 171 -10.18 -26.55 8.47
N LYS A 172 -10.65 -27.63 7.82
CA LYS A 172 -11.59 -27.51 6.72
C LYS A 172 -12.99 -27.18 7.26
N ILE A 173 -13.64 -26.17 6.71
CA ILE A 173 -15.04 -25.85 7.00
C ILE A 173 -15.82 -25.64 5.71
N ASP A 174 -17.16 -25.65 5.80
CA ASP A 174 -18.02 -25.37 4.67
C ASP A 174 -17.91 -23.89 4.25
N ARG A 175 -17.93 -23.64 2.93
CA ARG A 175 -17.89 -22.32 2.32
C ARG A 175 -18.97 -21.37 2.85
N ILE A 176 -20.13 -21.87 3.28
CA ILE A 176 -21.19 -21.03 3.85
C ILE A 176 -20.74 -20.26 5.10
N PHE A 177 -19.75 -20.77 5.83
CA PHE A 177 -19.19 -20.12 7.02
C PHE A 177 -18.03 -19.16 6.69
N LEU A 178 -17.56 -19.13 5.43
CA LEU A 178 -16.44 -18.30 4.98
C LEU A 178 -16.88 -17.08 4.15
N GLN A 179 -18.18 -16.78 4.09
CA GLN A 179 -18.73 -15.72 3.22
C GLN A 179 -18.06 -14.35 3.42
N GLU A 180 -17.70 -14.01 4.65
CA GLU A 180 -17.01 -12.74 4.92
C GLU A 180 -15.62 -12.71 4.26
N ALA A 181 -14.81 -13.77 4.39
CA ALA A 181 -13.49 -13.85 3.76
C ALA A 181 -13.60 -13.83 2.22
N TYR A 182 -14.59 -14.53 1.66
CA TYR A 182 -14.87 -14.50 0.22
C TYR A 182 -15.25 -13.11 -0.29
N SER A 183 -16.03 -12.35 0.49
CA SER A 183 -16.37 -10.95 0.16
C SER A 183 -15.11 -10.09 0.03
N TRP A 184 -14.15 -10.26 0.95
CA TRP A 184 -12.87 -9.55 0.90
C TRP A 184 -11.99 -9.99 -0.26
N ALA A 185 -11.93 -11.29 -0.57
CA ALA A 185 -11.22 -11.79 -1.75
C ALA A 185 -11.79 -11.21 -3.04
N LYS A 186 -13.13 -11.11 -3.14
CA LYS A 186 -13.82 -10.46 -4.26
C LYS A 186 -13.48 -8.98 -4.36
N GLN A 187 -13.44 -8.26 -3.24
CA GLN A 187 -12.98 -6.86 -3.22
C GLN A 187 -11.52 -6.72 -3.66
N GLY A 188 -10.65 -7.65 -3.27
CA GLY A 188 -9.26 -7.73 -3.71
C GLY A 188 -9.15 -7.85 -5.24
N SER A 189 -9.96 -8.74 -5.83
CA SER A 189 -10.05 -8.90 -7.29
C SER A 189 -10.58 -7.64 -7.98
N MET A 190 -11.63 -7.01 -7.43
CA MET A 190 -12.19 -5.76 -7.97
C MET A 190 -11.19 -4.60 -7.93
N ARG A 191 -10.40 -4.48 -6.86
CA ARG A 191 -9.32 -3.48 -6.78
C ARG A 191 -8.29 -3.67 -7.90
N ALA A 192 -8.02 -4.90 -8.27
CA ALA A 192 -7.16 -5.19 -9.39
C ALA A 192 -7.72 -4.66 -10.71
N SER A 193 -9.01 -4.91 -10.96
CA SER A 193 -9.70 -4.39 -12.16
C SER A 193 -9.72 -2.87 -12.17
N LEU A 194 -9.89 -2.21 -11.02
CA LEU A 194 -9.82 -0.75 -10.92
C LEU A 194 -8.40 -0.21 -11.16
N LEU A 195 -7.37 -0.90 -10.66
CA LEU A 195 -5.97 -0.54 -10.93
C LEU A 195 -5.64 -0.71 -12.41
N VAL A 196 -6.06 -1.82 -13.02
CA VAL A 196 -5.90 -2.07 -14.46
C VAL A 196 -6.66 -1.02 -15.26
N ASN A 197 -7.92 -0.72 -14.94
CA ASN A 197 -8.71 0.29 -15.65
C ASN A 197 -8.15 1.71 -15.47
N ARG A 198 -7.61 2.06 -14.29
CA ARG A 198 -6.94 3.34 -14.06
C ARG A 198 -5.61 3.45 -14.81
N LEU A 199 -4.87 2.35 -14.91
CA LEU A 199 -3.66 2.28 -15.72
C LEU A 199 -4.01 2.39 -17.20
N PHE A 200 -5.01 1.65 -17.68
CA PHE A 200 -5.52 1.78 -19.04
C PHE A 200 -6.04 3.18 -19.32
N SER A 201 -6.75 3.84 -18.40
CA SER A 201 -7.22 5.23 -18.58
C SER A 201 -6.07 6.25 -18.55
N PHE A 202 -5.04 5.99 -17.76
CA PHE A 202 -3.82 6.81 -17.74
C PHE A 202 -3.06 6.70 -19.08
N PHE A 203 -2.95 5.50 -19.64
CA PHE A 203 -2.30 5.27 -20.94
C PHE A 203 -3.18 5.66 -22.14
N SER A 204 -4.50 5.47 -22.06
CA SER A 204 -5.42 5.98 -23.06
C SER A 204 -5.48 7.50 -22.99
N GLY A 205 -5.36 8.14 -21.83
CA GLY A 205 -5.18 9.58 -21.69
C GLY A 205 -3.89 10.10 -22.32
N LEU A 206 -2.80 9.31 -22.29
CA LEU A 206 -1.57 9.60 -23.04
C LEU A 206 -1.74 9.41 -24.57
N GLY A 207 -2.65 8.53 -25.01
CA GLY A 207 -3.02 8.36 -26.42
C GLY A 207 -4.08 9.36 -26.93
N ASP A 208 -4.97 9.81 -26.05
CA ASP A 208 -6.13 10.66 -26.32
C ASP A 208 -5.81 12.16 -26.24
N LEU A 209 -4.55 12.53 -25.95
CA LEU A 209 -4.03 13.84 -26.34
C LEU A 209 -4.06 14.07 -27.87
N ASN A 210 -4.39 13.04 -28.67
CA ASN A 210 -4.59 13.11 -30.12
C ASN A 210 -6.02 12.86 -30.61
N ARG A 211 -7.04 12.62 -29.76
CA ARG A 211 -8.44 12.51 -30.22
C ARG A 211 -9.43 13.15 -29.26
N SER A 212 -10.03 14.21 -29.78
CA SER A 212 -10.97 15.09 -29.12
C SER A 212 -12.37 14.48 -28.95
N LEU A 213 -13.12 15.07 -28.01
CA LEU A 213 -14.55 15.41 -28.10
C LEU A 213 -15.55 14.25 -28.43
N GLY A 214 -16.26 13.77 -27.41
CA GLY A 214 -17.45 12.93 -27.62
C GLY A 214 -18.20 12.59 -26.33
N ILE A 215 -19.19 13.41 -25.98
CA ILE A 215 -20.02 13.30 -24.79
C ILE A 215 -21.02 12.12 -24.93
N GLY A 216 -21.08 11.26 -23.91
CA GLY A 216 -22.13 10.25 -23.72
C GLY A 216 -22.35 9.96 -22.23
N ASN A 217 -23.60 10.00 -21.78
CA ASN A 217 -24.04 10.20 -20.40
C ASN A 217 -24.47 8.86 -19.73
N PRO A 218 -23.97 8.48 -18.53
CA PRO A 218 -24.53 7.38 -17.77
C PRO A 218 -25.16 7.86 -16.45
N LYS A 219 -26.48 8.12 -16.49
CA LYS A 219 -27.33 8.11 -15.29
C LYS A 219 -27.96 6.73 -15.17
N GLU A 220 -27.57 5.97 -14.15
CA GLU A 220 -28.46 5.14 -13.31
C GLU A 220 -27.61 4.25 -12.39
N ASN A 221 -27.32 4.76 -11.18
CA ASN A 221 -27.21 3.98 -9.93
C ASN A 221 -26.78 4.92 -8.78
N ARG A 222 -27.70 5.79 -8.33
CA ARG A 222 -27.53 6.53 -7.05
C ARG A 222 -28.33 5.83 -5.96
N LYS A 223 -27.64 5.06 -5.11
CA LYS A 223 -28.09 4.89 -3.72
C LYS A 223 -27.94 6.23 -3.02
N ARG A 224 -28.92 6.57 -2.16
CA ARG A 224 -29.03 7.86 -1.45
C ARG A 224 -27.73 8.24 -0.73
N MET A 225 -26.93 9.13 -1.34
CA MET A 225 -26.17 10.13 -0.60
C MET A 225 -27.20 11.13 -0.08
N GLU A 226 -27.26 11.32 1.23
CA GLU A 226 -28.02 12.43 1.80
C GLU A 226 -27.38 13.73 1.31
N MET A 227 -28.21 14.66 0.82
CA MET A 227 -27.74 15.91 0.26
C MET A 227 -27.01 16.70 1.36
N VAL A 228 -25.73 17.00 1.10
CA VAL A 228 -24.89 17.81 1.98
C VAL A 228 -25.53 19.18 2.16
N ASN A 229 -25.85 19.55 3.39
CA ASN A 229 -26.31 20.89 3.72
C ASN A 229 -25.14 21.87 3.49
N VAL A 230 -25.24 22.67 2.42
CA VAL A 230 -24.21 23.65 2.02
C VAL A 230 -24.01 24.77 3.07
N ASN A 231 -24.93 24.88 4.03
CA ASN A 231 -24.86 25.80 5.16
C ASN A 231 -24.52 25.10 6.49
N ALA A 232 -23.98 23.88 6.45
CA ALA A 232 -23.60 23.16 7.67
C ALA A 232 -22.54 23.95 8.44
N THR A 233 -22.89 24.38 9.64
CA THR A 233 -21.90 24.81 10.64
C THR A 233 -21.03 23.61 10.99
N TRP A 234 -19.76 23.83 11.27
CA TRP A 234 -18.86 22.73 11.60
C TRP A 234 -19.38 21.92 12.81
N GLU A 235 -19.71 20.65 12.58
CA GLU A 235 -20.20 19.74 13.62
C GLU A 235 -19.09 18.82 14.14
N MET A 236 -19.06 18.58 15.45
CA MET A 236 -18.16 17.60 16.05
C MET A 236 -18.60 16.18 15.67
N PRO A 237 -17.68 15.26 15.31
CA PRO A 237 -18.03 13.86 15.11
C PRO A 237 -18.50 13.23 16.44
N MET A 238 -19.26 12.14 16.38
CA MET A 238 -19.69 11.42 17.59
C MET A 238 -18.49 10.80 18.34
N ARG A 239 -18.65 10.48 19.64
CA ARG A 239 -17.58 9.85 20.42
C ARG A 239 -17.18 8.50 19.80
N GLY A 240 -15.89 8.35 19.53
CA GLY A 240 -15.34 7.16 18.86
C GLY A 240 -15.20 7.33 17.35
N ALA A 241 -15.87 8.32 16.75
CA ALA A 241 -15.68 8.69 15.36
C ALA A 241 -14.56 9.71 15.19
N VAL A 242 -14.00 9.78 13.98
CA VAL A 242 -13.11 10.86 13.55
C VAL A 242 -13.68 11.61 12.38
N LYS A 243 -13.33 12.88 12.30
CA LYS A 243 -13.60 13.73 11.15
C LYS A 243 -12.30 13.98 10.40
N ILE A 244 -12.32 13.78 9.09
CA ILE A 244 -11.20 13.99 8.19
C ILE A 244 -11.56 15.15 7.28
N ASN A 245 -10.88 16.28 7.51
CA ASN A 245 -10.92 17.42 6.62
C ASN A 245 -9.81 17.26 5.57
N VAL A 246 -10.18 17.29 4.31
CA VAL A 246 -9.23 17.21 3.19
C VAL A 246 -9.26 18.48 2.36
N HIS A 247 -8.12 18.77 1.72
CA HIS A 247 -8.01 19.80 0.72
C HIS A 247 -6.94 19.42 -0.30
N GLY A 248 -7.30 19.35 -1.56
CA GLY A 248 -6.41 19.21 -2.71
C GLY A 248 -6.02 20.59 -3.24
N PHE A 249 -4.73 20.86 -3.26
CA PHE A 249 -4.19 22.08 -3.84
C PHE A 249 -3.73 21.83 -5.28
N PHE A 250 -4.12 22.69 -6.22
CA PHE A 250 -3.59 22.70 -7.57
C PHE A 250 -3.32 24.14 -8.02
N SER A 251 -2.15 24.37 -8.63
CA SER A 251 -1.75 25.64 -9.21
C SER A 251 -1.61 25.50 -10.73
N GLU A 252 -2.26 26.40 -11.47
CA GLU A 252 -2.14 26.45 -12.93
C GLU A 252 -0.69 26.70 -13.36
N ASN A 253 0.01 27.57 -12.63
CA ASN A 253 1.42 27.84 -12.83
C ASN A 253 2.29 26.98 -11.90
N GLN A 254 3.44 26.55 -12.40
CA GLN A 254 4.44 25.88 -11.58
C GLN A 254 4.95 26.83 -10.49
N LEU A 255 4.93 26.36 -9.24
CA LEU A 255 5.51 27.10 -8.12
C LEU A 255 7.04 27.13 -8.25
N GLU A 256 7.71 28.02 -7.50
CA GLU A 256 9.17 28.17 -7.51
C GLU A 256 9.93 26.85 -7.19
N ASN A 257 9.30 25.97 -6.40
CA ASN A 257 9.85 24.65 -6.06
C ASN A 257 9.59 23.57 -7.11
N GLY A 258 9.01 23.93 -8.26
CA GLY A 258 8.68 23.00 -9.33
C GLY A 258 7.36 22.24 -9.16
N ASN A 259 6.64 22.41 -8.04
CA ASN A 259 5.39 21.69 -7.80
C ASN A 259 4.18 22.44 -8.36
N ARG A 260 3.16 21.67 -8.75
CA ARG A 260 1.84 22.19 -9.18
C ARG A 260 0.69 21.63 -8.36
N SER A 261 0.93 20.58 -7.59
CA SER A 261 -0.09 19.88 -6.82
C SER A 261 0.37 19.53 -5.42
N GLY A 262 -0.58 19.55 -4.49
CA GLY A 262 -0.37 19.10 -3.13
C GLY A 262 -1.67 18.70 -2.47
N ILE A 263 -1.55 18.14 -1.28
CA ILE A 263 -2.68 17.76 -0.42
C ILE A 263 -2.46 18.25 0.99
N GLY A 264 -3.56 18.54 1.66
CA GLY A 264 -3.66 18.72 3.10
C GLY A 264 -4.73 17.77 3.63
N VAL A 265 -4.43 17.07 4.72
CA VAL A 265 -5.38 16.23 5.43
C VAL A 265 -5.26 16.50 6.92
N VAL A 266 -6.39 16.68 7.59
CA VAL A 266 -6.47 16.90 9.03
C VAL A 266 -7.47 15.91 9.62
N VAL A 267 -7.01 15.09 10.57
CA VAL A 267 -7.86 14.13 11.29
C VAL A 267 -8.14 14.67 12.68
N ARG A 268 -9.41 14.79 13.06
CA ARG A 268 -9.87 15.32 14.35
C ARG A 268 -10.79 14.33 15.06
N ASN A 269 -10.73 14.32 16.39
CA ASN A 269 -11.68 13.58 17.21
C ASN A 269 -12.96 14.38 17.49
N ASN A 270 -13.86 13.79 18.28
CA ASN A 270 -15.12 14.37 18.77
C ASN A 270 -14.98 15.57 19.72
N ARG A 271 -13.76 15.99 20.04
CA ARG A 271 -13.46 17.22 20.81
C ARG A 271 -12.82 18.29 19.93
N GLY A 272 -12.70 18.04 18.63
CA GLY A 272 -12.03 18.92 17.67
C GLY A 272 -10.50 18.91 17.79
N THR A 273 -9.95 18.08 18.68
CA THR A 273 -8.52 17.91 18.83
C THR A 273 -7.96 17.29 17.56
N ILE A 274 -6.95 17.93 16.98
CA ILE A 274 -6.21 17.40 15.84
C ILE A 274 -5.39 16.21 16.33
N LEU A 275 -5.71 15.03 15.81
CA LEU A 275 -4.97 13.81 16.08
C LEU A 275 -3.77 13.69 15.14
N ARG A 276 -3.97 14.07 13.87
CA ARG A 276 -2.98 14.00 12.80
C ARG A 276 -3.16 15.12 11.80
N MET A 277 -2.04 15.50 11.18
CA MET A 277 -2.00 16.33 9.97
C MET A 277 -1.06 15.68 8.96
N LEU A 278 -1.45 15.71 7.71
CA LEU A 278 -0.63 15.33 6.58
C LEU A 278 -0.60 16.50 5.60
N GLY A 279 0.59 16.77 5.07
CA GLY A 279 0.78 17.67 3.94
C GLY A 279 1.84 17.10 3.02
N GLY A 280 1.67 17.28 1.72
CA GLY A 280 2.67 16.82 0.75
C GLY A 280 2.38 17.27 -0.66
N SER A 281 3.42 17.30 -1.49
CA SER A 281 3.30 17.47 -2.94
C SER A 281 2.97 16.13 -3.61
N LEU A 282 2.05 16.13 -4.57
CA LEU A 282 1.69 14.90 -5.30
C LEU A 282 2.48 14.72 -6.60
N GLY A 283 2.93 15.80 -7.22
CA GLY A 283 3.58 15.73 -8.54
C GLY A 283 2.63 15.28 -9.65
N ILE A 284 1.33 15.47 -9.45
CA ILE A 284 0.25 15.12 -10.39
C ILE A 284 -0.20 16.40 -11.10
N ASP A 285 -0.35 16.35 -12.43
CA ASP A 285 -0.79 17.49 -13.25
C ASP A 285 -2.32 17.56 -13.44
N GLU A 286 -3.06 16.59 -12.93
CA GLU A 286 -4.53 16.54 -13.00
C GLU A 286 -5.18 17.12 -11.73
N ARG A 287 -5.79 18.30 -11.87
CA ARG A 287 -6.47 19.02 -10.79
C ARG A 287 -7.51 18.17 -10.03
N GLY A 288 -8.31 17.38 -10.75
CA GLY A 288 -9.42 16.60 -10.16
C GLY A 288 -8.95 15.52 -9.18
N ASN A 289 -7.73 15.00 -9.35
CA ASN A 289 -7.26 13.87 -8.56
C ASN A 289 -6.73 14.27 -7.18
N ASN A 290 -6.29 15.51 -6.98
CA ASN A 290 -5.62 15.89 -5.73
C ASN A 290 -6.53 15.72 -4.51
N GLU A 291 -7.80 16.07 -4.64
CA GLU A 291 -8.79 15.91 -3.56
C GLU A 291 -9.03 14.43 -3.25
N LEU A 292 -9.14 13.59 -4.29
CA LEU A 292 -9.31 12.14 -4.14
C LEU A 292 -8.11 11.49 -3.47
N TYR A 293 -6.89 11.95 -3.77
CA TYR A 293 -5.68 11.52 -3.08
C TYR A 293 -5.67 11.95 -1.62
N ALA A 294 -6.09 13.18 -1.32
CA ALA A 294 -6.23 13.66 0.05
C ALA A 294 -7.24 12.79 0.84
N PHE A 295 -8.36 12.43 0.21
CA PHE A 295 -9.32 11.48 0.79
C PHE A 295 -8.72 10.11 1.04
N LEU A 296 -8.06 9.54 0.04
CA LEU A 296 -7.44 8.23 0.15
C LEU A 296 -6.42 8.19 1.29
N GLU A 297 -5.59 9.21 1.42
CA GLU A 297 -4.61 9.29 2.49
C GLU A 297 -5.26 9.45 3.87
N GLY A 298 -6.30 10.28 3.99
CA GLY A 298 -7.09 10.38 5.23
C GLY A 298 -7.71 9.05 5.63
N LEU A 299 -8.38 8.37 4.70
CA LEU A 299 -9.03 7.08 4.93
C LEU A 299 -8.03 5.99 5.30
N LYS A 300 -6.88 5.91 4.63
CA LYS A 300 -5.80 4.99 5.00
C LYS A 300 -5.39 5.17 6.46
N ARG A 301 -5.26 6.41 6.91
CA ARG A 301 -4.89 6.69 8.31
C ARG A 301 -5.97 6.29 9.27
N ALA A 302 -7.23 6.62 8.96
CA ALA A 302 -8.31 6.24 9.84
C ALA A 302 -8.49 4.72 9.94
N TYR A 303 -8.26 4.00 8.84
CA TYR A 303 -8.23 2.54 8.82
C TYR A 303 -7.10 1.96 9.68
N VAL A 304 -5.87 2.47 9.54
CA VAL A 304 -4.71 2.00 10.33
C VAL A 304 -4.88 2.25 11.83
N GLU A 305 -5.57 3.33 12.21
CA GLU A 305 -5.83 3.66 13.61
C GLU A 305 -7.16 3.05 14.14
N ASP A 306 -7.83 2.20 13.34
CA ASP A 306 -9.04 1.46 13.70
C ASP A 306 -10.20 2.34 14.21
N TYR A 307 -10.41 3.49 13.56
CA TYR A 307 -11.58 4.31 13.90
C TYR A 307 -12.85 3.68 13.34
N PRO A 308 -13.87 3.40 14.19
CA PRO A 308 -15.09 2.71 13.79
C PRO A 308 -15.98 3.53 12.85
N GLU A 309 -15.85 4.85 12.86
CA GLU A 309 -16.66 5.76 12.05
C GLU A 309 -15.80 6.94 11.59
N VAL A 310 -15.95 7.29 10.30
CA VAL A 310 -15.18 8.34 9.64
C VAL A 310 -16.13 9.29 8.93
N ILE A 311 -16.07 10.56 9.31
CA ILE A 311 -16.78 11.66 8.63
C ILE A 311 -15.79 12.34 7.70
N LEU A 312 -16.07 12.32 6.40
CA LEU A 312 -15.27 12.98 5.38
C LEU A 312 -15.81 14.38 5.10
N GLU A 313 -14.94 15.38 5.06
CA GLU A 313 -15.30 16.77 4.80
C GLU A 313 -14.30 17.39 3.81
N THR A 314 -14.82 17.91 2.70
CA THR A 314 -14.07 18.67 1.68
C THR A 314 -14.84 19.93 1.30
N ASP A 315 -14.10 20.97 0.92
CA ASP A 315 -14.63 22.19 0.32
C ASP A 315 -14.87 22.06 -1.20
N HIS A 316 -14.47 20.94 -1.81
CA HIS A 316 -14.60 20.73 -3.24
C HIS A 316 -15.90 19.99 -3.61
N VAL A 317 -16.90 20.75 -4.07
CA VAL A 317 -18.27 20.26 -4.35
C VAL A 317 -18.30 19.10 -5.35
N ASN A 318 -17.43 19.12 -6.35
CA ASN A 318 -17.43 18.10 -7.41
C ASN A 318 -17.02 16.71 -6.88
N THR A 319 -16.28 16.67 -5.77
CA THR A 319 -15.75 15.42 -5.23
C THR A 319 -16.82 14.59 -4.50
N TYR A 320 -17.97 15.18 -4.18
CA TYR A 320 -19.13 14.44 -3.67
C TYR A 320 -19.87 13.65 -4.77
N TRP A 321 -19.61 13.93 -6.05
CA TRP A 321 -20.39 13.38 -7.15
C TRP A 321 -19.64 12.38 -8.03
N GLU A 322 -18.34 12.23 -7.81
CA GLU A 322 -17.42 11.29 -8.48
C GLU A 322 -17.17 10.04 -7.63
#